data_AF-A0A972MMG0-F1
#
_entry.id   AF-A0A972MMG0-F1
#
_cell.length_a   1.000
_cell.length_b   1.000
_cell.length_c   1.000
_cell.angle_alpha   90.00
_cell.angle_beta   90.00
_cell.angle_gamma   90.00
#
_symmetry.space_group_name_H-M   'P 1'
#
loop_
_entity.id
_entity.type
_entity.pdbx_description
1 polymer ?
#
loop_
_entity_poly.entity_id
_entity_poly.type
_entity_poly.pdbx_seq_one_letter_code
_entity_poly.pdbx_strand_id
1 'polypeptide(L)'
;MEIKYISPFDIYRYLFRDFTLVGWGRKRSGILTVKFAKLFRKRYLLLEDGFIRSIGLGVEDYPRFSLVFDDIGIYYDATAPSRLENILNRYDFQSDKELMELSRDAIENIVKYKISKYNSFKTIDLSFLDTPQKKVLIVAQTLNDSSLKYGLAEKFSTKNMIEDAIKDNPNSKIYLKIHPDVLAGKKESDIKLKDIPKSIT
;
A
#
# COMPACT_ATOMS: atom_id res chain seq x y z
N MET A 1 -3.78 -19.70 17.88
CA MET A 1 -2.49 -18.99 17.84
C MET A 1 -2.48 -17.98 18.98
N GLU A 2 -1.60 -18.16 19.97
CA GLU A 2 -1.51 -17.26 21.14
C GLU A 2 -0.48 -16.16 20.83
N ILE A 3 -0.90 -14.89 20.80
CA ILE A 3 0.00 -13.74 20.58
C ILE A 3 0.40 -13.20 21.95
N LYS A 4 1.71 -13.11 22.21
CA LYS A 4 2.27 -12.52 23.44
C LYS A 4 3.05 -11.26 23.11
N TYR A 5 2.73 -10.17 23.78
CA TYR A 5 3.57 -8.98 23.78
C TYR A 5 4.77 -9.22 24.69
N ILE A 6 5.96 -9.23 24.09
CA ILE A 6 7.22 -9.45 24.82
C ILE A 6 8.04 -8.18 24.69
N SER A 7 8.49 -7.65 25.82
CA SER A 7 9.45 -6.55 25.85
C SER A 7 10.75 -6.99 25.16
N PRO A 8 11.42 -6.11 24.38
CA PRO A 8 12.73 -6.42 23.82
C PRO A 8 13.75 -6.90 24.87
N PHE A 9 13.61 -6.47 26.12
CA PHE A 9 14.47 -6.86 27.23
C PHE A 9 14.19 -8.26 27.78
N ASP A 10 13.01 -8.84 27.51
CA ASP A 10 12.61 -10.15 28.02
C ASP A 10 12.73 -11.27 26.98
N ILE A 11 13.12 -10.95 25.75
CA ILE A 11 13.21 -11.92 24.65
C ILE A 11 14.19 -13.07 24.96
N TYR A 12 15.21 -12.83 25.79
CA TYR A 12 16.17 -13.84 26.21
C TYR A 12 15.49 -15.03 26.91
N ARG A 13 14.38 -14.79 27.62
CA ARG A 13 13.61 -15.82 28.33
C ARG A 13 12.93 -16.83 27.40
N TYR A 14 12.84 -16.49 26.11
CA TYR A 14 12.15 -17.28 25.10
C TYR A 14 13.12 -17.94 24.11
N LEU A 15 14.44 -17.70 24.20
CA LEU A 15 15.42 -18.13 23.19
C LEU A 15 15.37 -19.62 22.85
N PHE A 16 15.11 -20.48 23.84
CA PHE A 16 15.05 -21.93 23.66
C PHE A 16 13.68 -22.45 23.23
N ARG A 17 12.68 -21.58 23.10
CA ARG A 17 11.35 -21.94 22.61
C ARG A 17 11.27 -21.77 21.09
N ASP A 18 10.38 -22.53 20.45
CA ASP A 18 9.98 -22.26 19.09
C ASP A 18 8.92 -21.15 19.09
N PHE A 19 9.25 -20.02 18.45
CA PHE A 19 8.35 -18.88 18.32
C PHE A 19 8.68 -18.10 17.05
N THR A 20 7.69 -17.37 16.55
CA THR A 20 7.83 -16.46 15.41
C THR A 20 7.66 -15.03 15.91
N LEU A 21 8.61 -14.16 15.55
CA LEU A 21 8.52 -12.74 15.85
C LEU A 21 7.57 -12.07 14.86
N VAL A 22 6.64 -11.26 15.37
CA VAL A 22 5.63 -10.60 14.53
C VAL A 22 5.77 -9.10 14.63
N GLY A 23 5.82 -8.42 13.49
CA GLY A 23 5.94 -6.96 13.40
C GLY A 23 5.07 -6.38 12.29
N TRP A 24 4.88 -5.06 12.29
CA TRP A 24 4.02 -4.40 11.29
C TRP A 24 4.88 -3.74 10.21
N GLY A 25 4.86 -4.29 9.00
CA GLY A 25 5.56 -3.79 7.81
C GLY A 25 6.99 -3.32 8.10
N ARG A 26 7.32 -2.11 7.66
CA ARG A 26 8.58 -1.40 7.96
C ARG A 26 8.44 -0.32 9.02
N LYS A 27 7.39 -0.40 9.85
CA LYS A 27 7.31 0.41 11.08
C LYS A 27 8.37 -0.06 12.08
N ARG A 28 8.55 0.69 13.18
CA ARG A 28 9.51 0.34 14.24
C ARG A 28 9.38 -1.11 14.72
N SER A 29 8.15 -1.61 14.89
CA SER A 29 7.90 -3.01 15.30
C SER A 29 8.40 -4.02 14.27
N GLY A 30 8.17 -3.79 12.99
CA GLY A 30 8.66 -4.64 11.90
C GLY A 30 10.17 -4.59 11.73
N ILE A 31 10.77 -3.40 11.80
CA ILE A 31 12.24 -3.23 11.75
C ILE A 31 12.91 -4.00 12.90
N LEU A 32 12.41 -3.85 14.13
CA LEU A 32 12.94 -4.57 15.29
C LEU A 32 12.73 -6.08 15.18
N THR A 33 11.55 -6.49 14.68
CA THR A 33 11.23 -7.91 14.42
C THR A 33 12.26 -8.55 13.50
N VAL A 34 12.56 -7.93 12.35
CA VAL A 34 13.56 -8.46 11.40
C VAL A 34 14.95 -8.47 12.02
N LYS A 35 15.33 -7.40 12.76
CA LYS A 35 16.64 -7.34 13.43
C LYS A 35 16.80 -8.46 14.47
N PHE A 36 15.81 -8.67 15.33
CA PHE A 36 15.86 -9.70 16.36
C PHE A 36 15.75 -11.11 15.78
N ALA A 37 14.96 -11.30 14.72
CA ALA A 37 14.89 -12.58 14.03
C ALA A 37 16.26 -12.99 13.47
N LYS A 38 17.00 -12.04 12.87
CA LYS A 38 18.38 -12.27 12.44
C LYS A 38 19.32 -12.55 13.61
N LEU A 39 19.28 -11.73 14.66
CA LEU A 39 20.18 -11.85 15.82
C LEU A 39 20.00 -13.18 16.57
N PHE A 40 18.76 -13.59 16.78
CA PHE A 40 18.42 -14.80 17.55
C PHE A 40 18.16 -16.03 16.67
N ARG A 41 18.34 -15.91 15.35
CA ARG A 41 18.09 -16.97 14.36
C ARG A 41 16.68 -17.57 14.50
N LYS A 42 15.68 -16.69 14.56
CA LYS A 42 14.25 -17.04 14.66
C LYS A 42 13.50 -16.69 13.38
N ARG A 43 12.34 -17.31 13.20
CA ARG A 43 11.39 -16.93 12.15
C ARG A 43 10.78 -15.57 12.46
N TYR A 44 10.39 -14.84 11.42
CA TYR A 44 9.57 -13.65 11.57
C TYR A 44 8.39 -13.64 10.62
N LEU A 45 7.46 -12.75 10.90
CA LEU A 45 6.31 -12.44 10.08
C LEU A 45 6.05 -10.94 10.12
N LEU A 46 6.06 -10.30 8.96
CA LEU A 46 5.64 -8.92 8.79
C LEU A 46 4.17 -8.90 8.38
N LEU A 47 3.39 -8.10 9.11
CA LEU A 47 1.97 -7.88 8.88
C LEU A 47 1.73 -6.54 8.21
N GLU A 48 0.71 -6.49 7.36
CA GLU A 48 0.10 -5.24 6.88
C GLU A 48 -1.40 -5.39 6.68
N ASP A 49 -2.08 -4.26 6.51
CA ASP A 49 -3.46 -4.27 6.01
C ASP A 49 -3.51 -4.92 4.62
N GLY A 50 -4.49 -5.82 4.40
CA GLY A 50 -4.71 -6.42 3.09
C GLY A 50 -5.21 -5.42 2.04
N PHE A 51 -5.17 -5.85 0.77
CA PHE A 51 -5.56 -5.00 -0.37
C PHE A 51 -7.05 -4.63 -0.37
N ILE A 52 -7.91 -5.49 0.19
CA ILE A 52 -9.32 -5.22 0.49
C ILE A 52 -9.48 -5.23 2.00
N ARG A 53 -9.51 -4.04 2.62
CA ARG A 53 -9.36 -3.90 4.07
C ARG A 53 -10.68 -3.86 4.81
N SER A 54 -11.61 -2.99 4.41
CA SER A 54 -12.76 -2.64 5.27
C SER A 54 -13.85 -1.86 4.49
N ILE A 55 -14.99 -1.60 5.15
CA ILE A 55 -15.97 -0.57 4.75
C ILE A 55 -15.78 0.62 5.70
N GLY A 56 -14.81 1.47 5.41
CA GLY A 56 -14.37 2.58 6.26
C GLY A 56 -12.85 2.66 6.36
N LEU A 57 -12.33 3.77 6.89
CA LEU A 57 -10.89 4.00 7.01
C LEU A 57 -10.30 3.30 8.24
N GLY A 58 -9.03 2.91 8.15
CA GLY A 58 -8.34 2.31 9.30
C GLY A 58 -8.08 3.26 10.46
N VAL A 59 -8.01 4.57 10.18
CA VAL A 59 -7.87 5.62 11.20
C VAL A 59 -9.17 5.85 12.00
N GLU A 60 -10.26 5.21 11.59
CA GLU A 60 -11.57 5.24 12.26
C GLU A 60 -11.89 3.87 12.91
N ASP A 61 -10.87 3.04 13.10
CA ASP A 61 -10.95 1.72 13.76
C ASP A 61 -11.94 0.72 13.14
N TYR A 62 -12.29 0.90 11.87
CA TYR A 62 -13.12 -0.08 11.15
C TYR A 62 -12.44 -1.47 11.10
N PRO A 63 -13.20 -2.55 11.35
CA PRO A 63 -12.70 -3.93 11.32
C PRO A 63 -12.01 -4.28 10.00
N ARG A 64 -10.94 -5.09 10.10
CA ARG A 64 -10.16 -5.55 8.94
C ARG A 64 -10.72 -6.88 8.43
N PHE A 65 -11.07 -6.93 7.16
CA PHE A 65 -11.49 -8.15 6.46
C PHE A 65 -10.29 -9.01 6.05
N SER A 66 -9.13 -8.39 5.78
CA SER A 66 -7.94 -9.11 5.35
C SER A 66 -6.64 -8.49 5.88
N LEU A 67 -5.62 -9.33 5.98
CA LEU A 67 -4.26 -8.99 6.39
C LEU A 67 -3.26 -9.63 5.44
N VAL A 68 -2.15 -8.93 5.19
CA VAL A 68 -0.96 -9.52 4.56
C VAL A 68 -0.11 -10.17 5.63
N PHE A 69 0.40 -11.37 5.33
CA PHE A 69 1.34 -12.11 6.15
C PHE A 69 2.57 -12.42 5.28
N ASP A 70 3.72 -11.80 5.58
CA ASP A 70 4.94 -11.94 4.79
C ASP A 70 6.13 -12.30 5.69
N ASP A 71 6.65 -13.51 5.55
CA ASP A 71 7.78 -14.08 6.29
C ASP A 71 9.13 -13.94 5.52
N ILE A 72 9.13 -13.22 4.40
CA ILE A 72 10.33 -12.96 3.57
C ILE A 72 10.67 -11.48 3.60
N GLY A 73 9.68 -10.61 3.43
CA GLY A 73 9.86 -9.16 3.36
C GLY A 73 8.53 -8.46 3.58
N ILE A 74 8.23 -7.47 2.74
CA ILE A 74 6.89 -6.87 2.67
C ILE A 74 6.68 -6.33 1.25
N TYR A 75 5.47 -6.47 0.70
CA TYR A 75 5.18 -6.24 -0.73
C TYR A 75 5.56 -4.87 -1.29
N TYR A 76 5.59 -3.81 -0.46
CA TYR A 76 5.94 -2.46 -0.91
C TYR A 76 7.44 -2.15 -0.82
N ASP A 77 8.24 -3.09 -0.34
CA ASP A 77 9.68 -2.89 -0.19
C ASP A 77 10.45 -3.51 -1.35
N ALA A 78 10.92 -2.65 -2.24
CA ALA A 78 11.73 -3.01 -3.40
C ALA A 78 13.23 -3.19 -3.05
N THR A 79 13.65 -2.96 -1.80
CA THR A 79 15.05 -3.09 -1.38
C THR A 79 15.44 -4.52 -0.98
N ALA A 80 14.45 -5.41 -0.87
CA ALA A 80 14.64 -6.81 -0.50
C ALA A 80 13.50 -7.67 -1.06
N PRO A 81 13.71 -9.00 -1.26
CA PRO A 81 12.64 -9.88 -1.71
C PRO A 81 11.44 -9.89 -0.77
N SER A 82 10.25 -10.13 -1.32
CA SER A 82 9.00 -10.32 -0.58
C SER A 82 8.35 -11.65 -0.91
N ARG A 83 7.40 -12.10 -0.08
CA ARG A 83 6.61 -13.30 -0.39
C ARG A 83 5.80 -13.11 -1.66
N LEU A 84 5.22 -11.93 -1.85
CA LEU A 84 4.48 -11.60 -3.07
C LEU A 84 5.38 -11.67 -4.31
N GLU A 85 6.58 -11.07 -4.25
CA GLU A 85 7.55 -11.12 -5.34
C GLU A 85 7.94 -12.57 -5.69
N ASN A 86 8.18 -13.41 -4.68
CA ASN A 86 8.50 -14.82 -4.91
C ASN A 86 7.33 -15.61 -5.50
N ILE A 87 6.09 -15.34 -5.07
CA ILE A 87 4.89 -15.94 -5.67
C ILE A 87 4.83 -15.56 -7.16
N LEU A 88 4.94 -14.27 -7.47
CA LEU A 88 4.87 -13.79 -8.86
C LEU A 88 5.99 -14.34 -9.75
N ASN A 89 7.19 -14.55 -9.21
CA ASN A 89 8.33 -15.05 -9.99
C ASN A 89 8.38 -16.56 -10.18
N ARG A 90 7.74 -17.35 -9.29
CA ARG A 90 7.98 -18.80 -9.21
C ARG A 90 6.73 -19.66 -9.31
N TYR A 91 5.57 -19.11 -8.99
CA TYR A 91 4.34 -19.86 -9.05
C TYR A 91 3.88 -20.00 -10.51
N ASP A 92 3.56 -21.22 -10.93
CA ASP A 92 3.08 -21.48 -12.28
C ASP A 92 1.57 -21.22 -12.38
N PHE A 93 1.22 -19.96 -12.59
CA PHE A 93 -0.18 -19.54 -12.78
C PHE A 93 -0.82 -20.16 -14.02
N GLN A 94 -0.04 -20.57 -15.03
CA GLN A 94 -0.61 -21.09 -16.28
C GLN A 94 -1.17 -22.50 -16.10
N SER A 95 -0.57 -23.31 -15.22
CA SER A 95 -1.08 -24.65 -14.92
C SER A 95 -2.23 -24.67 -13.90
N ASP A 96 -2.34 -23.67 -13.03
CA ASP A 96 -3.45 -23.56 -12.07
C ASP A 96 -4.70 -22.88 -12.68
N LYS A 97 -5.49 -23.66 -13.42
CA LYS A 97 -6.68 -23.15 -14.11
C LYS A 97 -7.77 -22.66 -13.14
N GLU A 98 -7.96 -23.34 -12.02
CA GLU A 98 -8.98 -22.99 -11.02
C GLU A 98 -8.66 -21.63 -10.39
N LEU A 99 -7.41 -21.40 -10.00
CA LEU A 99 -6.97 -20.10 -9.49
C LEU A 99 -7.14 -19.00 -10.55
N MET A 100 -6.80 -19.28 -11.81
CA MET A 100 -6.95 -18.30 -12.89
C MET A 100 -8.41 -17.96 -13.17
N GLU A 101 -9.32 -18.93 -13.15
CA GLU A 101 -10.76 -18.68 -13.25
C GLU A 101 -11.26 -17.85 -12.06
N LEU A 102 -10.94 -18.25 -10.83
CA LEU A 102 -11.28 -17.49 -9.62
C LEU A 102 -10.75 -16.05 -9.68
N SER A 103 -9.53 -15.84 -10.18
CA SER A 103 -8.94 -14.51 -10.31
C SER A 103 -9.69 -13.61 -11.28
N ARG A 104 -10.18 -14.16 -12.41
CA ARG A 104 -10.98 -13.40 -13.38
C ARG A 104 -12.30 -12.97 -12.75
N ASP A 105 -13.00 -13.90 -12.10
CA ASP A 105 -14.25 -13.62 -11.40
C ASP A 105 -14.06 -12.57 -10.29
N ALA A 106 -12.96 -12.66 -9.55
CA ALA A 106 -12.63 -11.69 -8.50
C ALA A 106 -12.37 -10.29 -9.10
N ILE A 107 -11.61 -10.19 -10.19
CA ILE A 107 -11.36 -8.92 -10.89
C ILE A 107 -12.67 -8.32 -11.41
N GLU A 108 -13.51 -9.13 -12.07
CA GLU A 108 -14.81 -8.70 -12.59
C GLU A 108 -15.70 -8.16 -11.47
N ASN A 109 -15.77 -8.86 -10.34
CA ASN A 109 -16.54 -8.42 -9.18
C ASN A 109 -15.96 -7.15 -8.55
N ILE A 110 -14.63 -7.03 -8.44
CA ILE A 110 -13.99 -5.81 -7.94
C ILE A 110 -14.39 -4.60 -8.80
N VAL A 111 -14.37 -4.74 -10.13
CA VAL A 111 -14.73 -3.66 -11.05
C VAL A 111 -16.23 -3.37 -10.99
N LYS A 112 -17.07 -4.40 -11.13
CA LYS A 112 -18.54 -4.29 -11.15
C LYS A 112 -19.09 -3.63 -9.90
N TYR A 113 -18.61 -4.04 -8.73
CA TYR A 113 -19.05 -3.53 -7.44
C TYR A 113 -18.20 -2.36 -6.92
N LYS A 114 -17.24 -1.87 -7.73
CA LYS A 114 -16.34 -0.74 -7.40
C LYS A 114 -15.62 -0.94 -6.06
N ILE A 115 -15.21 -2.18 -5.78
CA ILE A 115 -14.51 -2.55 -4.56
C ILE A 115 -13.13 -1.89 -4.57
N SER A 116 -12.73 -1.35 -3.43
CA SER A 116 -11.40 -0.77 -3.20
C SER A 116 -10.88 -1.17 -1.83
N LYS A 117 -9.77 -0.57 -1.38
CA LYS A 117 -9.21 -0.87 -0.06
C LYS A 117 -10.17 -0.55 1.09
N TYR A 118 -10.88 0.59 1.01
CA TYR A 118 -11.68 1.10 2.12
C TYR A 118 -13.19 1.13 1.87
N ASN A 119 -13.66 0.95 0.63
CA ASN A 119 -15.10 0.79 0.29
C ASN A 119 -16.05 1.85 0.88
N SER A 120 -15.55 3.05 1.16
CA SER A 120 -16.28 4.14 1.81
C SER A 120 -16.29 5.41 0.95
N PHE A 121 -16.51 5.24 -0.36
CA PHE A 121 -16.51 6.35 -1.31
C PHE A 121 -17.87 7.05 -1.34
N LYS A 122 -17.84 8.36 -1.50
CA LYS A 122 -19.02 9.15 -1.85
C LYS A 122 -19.16 9.15 -3.37
N THR A 123 -20.38 9.16 -3.87
CA THR A 123 -20.64 9.44 -5.30
C THR A 123 -20.11 10.83 -5.61
N ILE A 124 -19.33 10.95 -6.68
CA ILE A 124 -18.77 12.22 -7.17
C ILE A 124 -19.49 12.52 -8.49
N ASP A 125 -19.95 13.75 -8.67
CA ASP A 125 -20.41 14.23 -9.97
C ASP A 125 -19.21 14.27 -10.93
N LEU A 126 -19.30 13.54 -12.03
CA LEU A 126 -18.24 13.39 -13.02
C LEU A 126 -18.38 14.36 -14.20
N SER A 127 -19.30 15.34 -14.12
CA SER A 127 -19.46 16.38 -15.14
C SER A 127 -18.15 17.12 -15.48
N PHE A 128 -17.23 17.26 -14.52
CA PHE A 128 -15.90 17.85 -14.74
C PHE A 128 -14.97 16.99 -15.63
N LEU A 129 -15.36 15.74 -15.92
CA LEU A 129 -14.72 14.87 -16.90
C LEU A 129 -15.36 15.01 -18.29
N ASP A 130 -16.43 15.79 -18.48
CA ASP A 130 -17.05 15.96 -19.79
C ASP A 130 -16.26 16.95 -20.66
N THR A 131 -15.11 16.47 -21.13
CA THR A 131 -14.16 17.22 -21.95
C THR A 131 -13.70 16.38 -23.14
N PRO A 132 -13.50 16.97 -24.33
CA PRO A 132 -13.06 16.24 -25.51
C PRO A 132 -11.59 15.79 -25.42
N GLN A 133 -10.80 16.39 -24.52
CA GLN A 133 -9.40 16.04 -24.34
C GLN A 133 -9.22 14.64 -23.73
N LYS A 134 -8.08 14.02 -24.05
CA LYS A 134 -7.53 12.89 -23.30
C LYS A 134 -7.35 13.31 -21.84
N LYS A 135 -7.60 12.39 -20.91
CA LYS A 135 -7.59 12.64 -19.47
C LYS A 135 -6.45 11.86 -18.83
N VAL A 136 -5.68 12.52 -17.98
CA VAL A 136 -4.57 11.92 -17.24
C VAL A 136 -4.82 12.14 -15.76
N LEU A 137 -4.78 11.07 -14.97
CA LEU A 137 -4.96 11.14 -13.52
C LEU A 137 -3.62 10.89 -12.82
N ILE A 138 -3.18 11.85 -12.02
CA ILE A 138 -2.06 11.72 -11.10
C ILE A 138 -2.63 11.36 -9.73
N VAL A 139 -2.15 10.28 -9.13
CA VAL A 139 -2.56 9.86 -7.78
C VAL A 139 -1.44 10.23 -6.81
N ALA A 140 -1.67 11.27 -5.99
CA ALA A 140 -0.71 11.68 -4.99
C ALA A 140 -0.80 10.81 -3.73
N GLN A 141 0.37 10.53 -3.13
CA GLN A 141 0.48 9.81 -1.87
C GLN A 141 0.61 10.76 -0.67
N THR A 142 0.53 10.21 0.53
CA THR A 142 0.77 10.96 1.77
C THR A 142 2.26 11.07 2.05
N LEU A 143 2.70 12.19 2.61
CA LEU A 143 4.07 12.38 3.07
C LEU A 143 4.45 11.28 4.08
N ASN A 144 5.70 10.80 4.00
CA ASN A 144 6.26 9.74 4.85
C ASN A 144 5.54 8.37 4.75
N ASP A 145 4.80 8.10 3.66
CA ASP A 145 4.36 6.74 3.40
C ASP A 145 5.58 5.80 3.26
N SER A 146 5.55 4.67 3.97
CA SER A 146 6.67 3.72 3.93
C SER A 146 6.88 3.17 2.52
N SER A 147 5.84 3.08 1.69
CA SER A 147 5.97 2.67 0.30
C SER A 147 6.79 3.65 -0.55
N LEU A 148 6.86 4.95 -0.20
CA LEU A 148 7.74 5.89 -0.91
C LEU A 148 9.21 5.58 -0.64
N LYS A 149 9.57 5.40 0.63
CA LYS A 149 10.94 5.08 1.04
C LYS A 149 11.39 3.72 0.52
N TYR A 150 10.61 2.69 0.82
CA TYR A 150 11.00 1.32 0.52
C TYR A 150 10.70 0.93 -0.93
N GLY A 151 9.84 1.67 -1.64
CA GLY A 151 9.62 1.55 -3.08
C GLY A 151 10.60 2.36 -3.93
N LEU A 152 11.70 2.86 -3.36
CA LEU A 152 12.74 3.65 -4.05
C LEU A 152 12.23 4.96 -4.67
N ALA A 153 11.12 5.49 -4.15
CA ALA A 153 10.43 6.67 -4.68
C ALA A 153 10.68 7.95 -3.85
N GLU A 154 11.52 7.92 -2.82
CA GLU A 154 11.83 9.08 -1.95
C GLU A 154 12.32 10.33 -2.70
N LYS A 155 12.90 10.16 -3.89
CA LYS A 155 13.38 11.25 -4.75
C LYS A 155 12.31 11.82 -5.68
N PHE A 156 11.17 11.14 -5.82
CA PHE A 156 10.08 11.58 -6.67
C PHE A 156 9.10 12.40 -5.83
N SER A 157 8.73 13.56 -6.35
CA SER A 157 7.70 14.40 -5.76
C SER A 157 6.48 14.44 -6.68
N THR A 158 5.31 14.69 -6.10
CA THR A 158 4.08 14.96 -6.84
C THR A 158 4.29 16.09 -7.85
N LYS A 159 5.14 17.08 -7.53
CA LYS A 159 5.52 18.14 -8.47
C LYS A 159 6.21 17.59 -9.72
N ASN A 160 7.22 16.73 -9.57
CA ASN A 160 7.91 16.11 -10.71
C ASN A 160 6.92 15.28 -11.55
N MET A 161 6.02 14.53 -10.90
CA MET A 161 4.99 13.77 -11.60
C MET A 161 4.04 14.66 -12.42
N ILE A 162 3.69 15.85 -11.91
CA ILE A 162 2.89 16.84 -12.65
C ILE A 162 3.65 17.36 -13.86
N GLU A 163 4.93 17.73 -13.69
CA GLU A 163 5.77 18.23 -14.77
C GLU A 163 5.93 17.18 -15.88
N ASP A 164 6.21 15.94 -15.52
CA ASP A 164 6.32 14.81 -16.45
C ASP A 164 4.97 14.54 -17.15
N ALA A 165 3.86 14.55 -16.41
CA ALA A 165 2.53 14.35 -17.00
C ALA A 165 2.16 15.43 -18.03
N ILE A 166 2.49 16.71 -17.75
CA ILE A 166 2.30 17.83 -18.69
C ILE A 166 3.16 17.62 -19.93
N LYS A 167 4.44 17.31 -19.74
CA LYS A 167 5.41 17.12 -20.83
C LYS A 167 5.02 15.97 -21.74
N ASP A 168 4.62 14.83 -21.17
CA ASP A 168 4.31 13.61 -21.91
C ASP A 168 2.90 13.62 -22.51
N ASN A 169 2.03 14.55 -22.08
CA ASN A 169 0.63 14.62 -22.51
C ASN A 169 0.18 16.07 -22.82
N PRO A 170 0.82 16.77 -23.78
CA PRO A 170 0.67 18.22 -23.98
C PRO A 170 -0.76 18.70 -24.32
N ASN A 171 -1.63 17.82 -24.84
CA ASN A 171 -3.02 18.14 -25.21
C ASN A 171 -4.05 17.47 -24.29
N SER A 172 -3.62 16.98 -23.12
CA SER A 172 -4.50 16.27 -22.19
C SER A 172 -4.94 17.16 -21.04
N LYS A 173 -6.13 16.87 -20.51
CA LYS A 173 -6.59 17.41 -19.23
C LYS A 173 -6.00 16.56 -18.12
N ILE A 174 -5.26 17.19 -17.21
CA ILE A 174 -4.60 16.52 -16.10
C ILE A 174 -5.40 16.76 -14.82
N TYR A 175 -5.65 15.68 -14.10
CA TYR A 175 -6.36 15.63 -12.83
C TYR A 175 -5.41 15.18 -11.72
N LEU A 176 -5.48 15.80 -10.55
CA LEU A 176 -4.70 15.40 -9.38
C LEU A 176 -5.62 14.85 -8.29
N LYS A 177 -5.56 13.54 -8.04
CA LYS A 177 -6.24 12.92 -6.92
C LYS A 177 -5.35 12.97 -5.68
N ILE A 178 -5.65 13.91 -4.79
CA ILE A 178 -5.03 13.99 -3.46
C ILE A 178 -5.58 12.88 -2.54
N HIS A 179 -4.72 12.28 -1.72
CA HIS A 179 -5.09 11.24 -0.77
C HIS A 179 -6.13 11.76 0.26
N PRO A 180 -7.19 10.98 0.59
CA PRO A 180 -8.25 11.43 1.50
C PRO A 180 -7.74 11.86 2.88
N ASP A 181 -6.77 11.15 3.46
CA ASP A 181 -6.16 11.55 4.76
C ASP A 181 -5.54 12.95 4.74
N VAL A 182 -5.02 13.41 3.59
CA VAL A 182 -4.47 14.77 3.44
C VAL A 182 -5.60 15.78 3.42
N LEU A 183 -6.66 15.53 2.64
CA LEU A 183 -7.82 16.41 2.57
C LEU A 183 -8.53 16.52 3.94
N ALA A 184 -8.49 15.47 4.75
CA ALA A 184 -9.01 15.45 6.11
C ALA A 184 -8.06 16.09 7.15
N GLY A 185 -6.88 16.57 6.75
CA GLY A 185 -5.88 17.16 7.65
C GLY A 185 -5.19 16.16 8.60
N LYS A 186 -5.40 14.86 8.41
CA LYS A 186 -4.82 13.78 9.25
C LYS A 186 -3.38 13.44 8.84
N LYS A 187 -2.99 13.79 7.61
CA LYS A 187 -1.65 13.61 7.06
C LYS A 187 -1.24 14.81 6.21
N GLU A 188 0.05 14.98 6.03
CA GLU A 188 0.60 15.99 5.13
C GLU A 188 0.75 15.44 3.70
N SER A 189 0.64 16.31 2.71
CA SER A 189 0.99 16.03 1.32
C SER A 189 2.38 16.57 1.03
N ASP A 190 3.09 15.93 0.10
CA ASP A 190 4.40 16.39 -0.38
C ASP A 190 4.29 17.63 -1.30
N ILE A 191 3.09 17.94 -1.81
CA ILE A 191 2.76 19.18 -2.52
C ILE A 191 1.78 20.04 -1.72
N LYS A 192 2.03 21.36 -1.68
CA LYS A 192 1.08 22.33 -1.12
C LYS A 192 0.06 22.72 -2.19
N LEU A 193 -1.20 22.86 -1.80
CA LEU A 193 -2.30 23.20 -2.74
C LEU A 193 -2.01 24.46 -3.57
N LYS A 194 -1.36 25.47 -2.97
CA LYS A 194 -0.99 26.73 -3.65
C LYS A 194 0.07 26.58 -4.75
N ASP A 195 0.83 25.48 -4.71
CA ASP A 195 1.92 25.22 -5.66
C ASP A 195 1.45 24.34 -6.84
N ILE A 196 0.18 23.90 -6.83
CA ILE A 196 -0.44 23.17 -7.94
C ILE A 196 -0.72 24.15 -9.09
N PRO A 197 -0.26 23.89 -10.33
CA PRO A 197 -0.56 24.76 -11.47
C PRO A 197 -2.06 24.88 -11.71
N LYS A 198 -2.55 26.09 -12.02
CA LYS A 198 -3.97 26.36 -12.28
C LYS A 198 -4.58 25.55 -13.43
N SER A 199 -3.74 24.98 -14.31
CA SER A 199 -4.16 24.10 -15.40
C SER A 199 -4.63 22.72 -14.92
N ILE A 200 -4.18 22.30 -13.73
CA ILE A 200 -4.52 21.01 -13.10
C ILE A 200 -5.86 21.13 -12.39
N THR A 201 -6.68 20.08 -12.49
CA THR A 201 -7.98 19.97 -11.82
C THR A 201 -7.92 19.00 -10.66
#